data_AF-A0A7X8AUP7-F1
#
_entry.id   AF-A0A7X8AUP7-F1
#
_cell.length_a   1.000
_cell.length_b   1.000
_cell.length_c   1.000
_cell.angle_alpha   90.00
_cell.angle_beta   90.00
_cell.angle_gamma   90.00
#
_symmetry.space_group_name_H-M   'P 1'
#
loop_
_entity.id
_entity.type
_entity.pdbx_description
1 polymer ?
#
loop_
_entity_poly.entity_id
_entity_poly.type
_entity_poly.pdbx_seq_one_letter_code
_entity_poly.pdbx_strand_id
1 'polypeptide(L)' 'MYPVPCIPQETVLRNVRLARAYVPFQKLCSLYPPIEALKRGTAFPELYSPYRGVDKYYRPPRD' A
#
# COMPACT_ATOMS: atom_id res chain seq x y z
N MET A 1 -2.57 25.80 -12.62
CA MET A 1 -2.27 25.14 -11.33
C MET A 1 -1.40 23.94 -11.67
N TYR A 2 -0.12 23.94 -11.29
CA TYR A 2 0.79 22.84 -11.63
C TYR A 2 0.35 21.58 -10.88
N PRO A 3 0.35 20.39 -11.50
CA PRO A 3 0.06 19.16 -10.79
C PRO A 3 1.12 18.98 -9.70
N VAL A 4 0.66 18.81 -8.46
CA VAL A 4 1.54 18.53 -7.34
C VAL A 4 2.26 17.20 -7.66
N PRO A 5 3.60 17.17 -7.70
CA PRO A 5 4.32 15.93 -7.99
C PRO A 5 3.98 14.91 -6.91
N CYS A 6 3.70 13.67 -7.30
CA CYS A 6 3.42 12.63 -6.33
C CYS A 6 4.68 12.28 -5.54
N ILE A 7 4.66 12.54 -4.24
CA ILE A 7 5.78 12.28 -3.34
C ILE A 7 5.50 10.94 -2.63
N PRO A 8 6.38 9.94 -2.76
CA PRO A 8 6.28 8.71 -1.98
C PRO A 8 6.34 9.04 -0.48
N GLN A 9 5.49 8.40 0.35
CA GLN A 9 5.51 8.63 1.80
C GLN A 9 6.62 7.85 2.53
N GLU A 10 7.49 7.16 1.80
CA GLU A 10 8.56 6.37 2.41
C GLU A 10 9.75 7.24 2.86
N THR A 11 10.35 6.81 3.98
CA THR A 11 11.70 7.22 4.36
C THR A 11 12.68 6.10 3.97
N VAL A 12 13.92 6.46 3.60
CA VAL A 12 14.96 5.47 3.27
C VAL A 12 15.16 4.54 4.46
N LEU A 13 14.95 3.24 4.25
CA LEU A 13 15.21 2.23 5.27
C LEU A 13 16.72 2.16 5.55
N ARG A 14 17.10 2.55 6.77
CA ARG A 14 18.47 2.40 7.28
C ARG A 14 18.46 1.38 8.42
N ASN A 15 19.55 0.65 8.58
CA ASN A 15 19.73 -0.33 9.67
C ASN A 15 18.64 -1.42 9.70
N VAL A 16 18.34 -2.02 8.55
CA VAL A 16 17.37 -3.11 8.44
C VAL A 16 17.75 -4.28 9.36
N ARG A 17 16.78 -4.79 10.13
CA ARG A 17 16.96 -5.93 11.03
C ARG A 17 16.22 -7.15 10.49
N LEU A 18 16.73 -8.34 10.78
CA LEU A 18 16.06 -9.60 10.44
C LEU A 18 14.65 -9.67 11.05
N ALA A 19 13.73 -10.31 10.33
CA ALA A 19 12.34 -10.54 10.74
C ALA A 19 11.49 -9.28 11.03
N ARG A 20 11.88 -8.10 10.54
CA ARG A 20 11.05 -6.90 10.63
C ARG A 20 10.09 -6.82 9.45
N ALA A 21 8.80 -6.63 9.72
CA ALA A 21 7.81 -6.43 8.67
C ALA A 21 8.18 -5.20 7.81
N TYR A 22 8.24 -5.39 6.51
CA TYR A 22 8.45 -4.34 5.52
C TYR A 22 7.10 -4.00 4.88
N VAL A 23 6.78 -2.71 4.81
CA VAL A 23 5.62 -2.20 4.07
C VAL A 23 6.13 -1.61 2.76
N PRO A 24 5.69 -2.10 1.59
CA PRO A 24 6.11 -1.56 0.30
C PRO A 24 5.77 -0.08 0.10
N PHE A 25 6.52 0.57 -0.80
CA PHE A 25 6.36 1.98 -1.16
C PHE A 25 4.90 2.38 -1.45
N GLN A 26 4.31 3.16 -0.54
CA GLN A 26 2.96 3.71 -0.72
C GLN A 26 3.04 5.05 -1.46
N LYS A 27 2.81 4.99 -2.77
CA LYS A 27 2.65 6.19 -3.63
C LYS A 27 1.19 6.62 -3.59
N LEU A 28 0.85 7.52 -2.67
CA LEU A 28 -0.52 7.97 -2.45
C LEU A 28 -0.87 9.15 -3.37
N CYS A 29 -0.86 8.89 -4.68
CA CYS A 29 -0.95 9.94 -5.69
C CYS A 29 -2.39 10.26 -6.09
N SER A 30 -3.26 9.27 -6.00
CA SER A 30 -4.59 9.30 -6.60
C SER A 30 -5.65 9.11 -5.53
N LEU A 31 -6.81 9.74 -5.70
CA LEU A 31 -7.94 9.56 -4.79
C LEU A 31 -9.13 8.96 -5.56
N TYR A 32 -9.74 7.95 -4.95
CA TYR A 32 -11.10 7.57 -5.30
C TYR A 32 -12.08 8.67 -4.90
N PRO A 33 -13.21 8.81 -5.64
CA PRO A 33 -14.35 9.57 -5.14
C PRO A 33 -14.83 9.04 -3.78
N PRO A 34 -15.40 9.88 -2.89
CA PRO A 34 -15.72 9.47 -1.52
C PRO A 34 -16.56 8.20 -1.40
N ILE A 35 -17.57 8.03 -2.26
CA ILE A 35 -18.44 6.86 -2.24
C ILE A 35 -17.70 5.57 -2.62
N GLU A 36 -16.73 5.66 -3.53
CA GLU A 36 -15.93 4.52 -3.98
C GLU A 36 -14.84 4.19 -2.95
N ALA A 37 -14.23 5.21 -2.36
CA ALA A 37 -13.28 5.06 -1.27
C ALA A 37 -13.89 4.30 -0.09
N LEU A 38 -15.13 4.66 0.30
CA LEU A 38 -15.87 4.00 1.36
C LEU A 38 -16.12 2.52 1.04
N LYS A 39 -16.55 2.21 -0.18
CA LYS A 39 -16.79 0.82 -0.63
C LYS A 39 -15.53 -0.03 -0.62
N ARG A 40 -14.38 0.56 -0.97
CA ARG A 40 -13.09 -0.13 -1.07
C ARG A 40 -12.33 -0.23 0.25
N GLY A 41 -12.72 0.56 1.25
CA GLY A 41 -12.01 0.65 2.53
C GLY A 41 -10.69 1.42 2.45
N THR A 42 -10.45 2.16 1.36
CA THR A 42 -9.26 3.01 1.18
C THR A 42 -9.59 4.14 0.21
N ALA A 43 -9.06 5.34 0.49
CA ALA A 43 -9.17 6.48 -0.43
C ALA A 43 -8.20 6.37 -1.61
N PHE A 44 -7.15 5.55 -1.49
CA PHE A 44 -6.05 5.48 -2.44
C PHE A 44 -6.13 4.19 -3.27
N PRO A 45 -6.26 4.28 -4.61
CA PRO A 45 -6.23 3.12 -5.50
C PRO A 45 -5.01 2.22 -5.31
N GLU A 46 -3.86 2.80 -5.02
CA GLU A 46 -2.59 2.11 -4.86
C GLU A 46 -2.57 1.19 -3.62
N LEU A 47 -3.50 1.40 -2.67
CA LEU A 47 -3.66 0.58 -1.48
C LEU A 47 -4.78 -0.47 -1.60
N TYR A 48 -5.53 -0.49 -2.70
CA TYR A 48 -6.62 -1.45 -2.86
C TYR A 48 -6.09 -2.81 -3.34
N SER A 49 -6.01 -3.78 -2.43
CA SER A 49 -5.50 -5.14 -2.68
C SER A 49 -4.11 -5.12 -3.37
N PRO A 50 -3.07 -4.51 -2.74
CA PRO A 50 -1.79 -4.26 -3.37
C PRO A 50 -0.96 -5.54 -3.57
N TYR A 51 -1.21 -6.57 -2.77
CA TYR A 51 -0.50 -7.86 -2.85
C TYR A 51 -0.94 -8.65 -4.09
N ARG A 52 0.04 -9.18 -4.83
CA ARG A 52 -0.15 -10.00 -6.03
C ARG A 52 0.43 -11.40 -5.82
N GLY A 53 -0.08 -12.39 -6.55
CA GLY A 53 0.47 -13.74 -6.54
C GLY A 53 0.24 -14.50 -5.23
N VAL A 54 1.25 -15.26 -4.78
CA VAL A 54 1.19 -16.14 -3.60
C VAL A 54 0.85 -15.39 -2.30
N ASP A 55 1.29 -14.14 -2.18
CA ASP A 55 1.03 -13.29 -1.01
C ASP A 55 -0.46 -12.97 -0.83
N LYS A 56 -1.22 -12.97 -1.92
CA LYS A 56 -2.67 -12.70 -1.88
C LYS A 56 -3.47 -13.88 -1.31
N TYR A 57 -2.91 -15.08 -1.40
CA TYR A 57 -3.59 -16.33 -1.04
C TYR A 57 -2.90 -17.05 0.11
N TYR A 58 -2.07 -16.35 0.91
CA TYR A 58 -1.42 -16.96 2.05
C TYR A 58 -2.46 -17.71 2.90
N ARG A 59 -2.32 -19.03 2.95
CA ARG A 59 -3.09 -19.90 3.84
C ARG A 59 -2.21 -20.16 5.04
N PRO A 60 -2.63 -19.77 6.25
CA PRO A 60 -1.87 -20.13 7.44
C PRO A 60 -1.75 -21.66 7.51
N PRO A 61 -0.62 -22.19 8.03
CA PRO A 61 -0.50 -23.60 8.36
C PRO A 61 -1.72 -24.05 9.19
N ARG A 62 -2.26 -25.22 8.86
CA ARG A 62 -3.24 -25.87 9.72
C ARG A 62 -2.43 -26.68 10.72
N ASP A 63 -2.46 -26.26 11.98
CA ASP A 63 -1.98 -27.06 13.10
C ASP A 63 -2.81 -28.34 13.25
#